data_AF-A0A2W4KEL0-F1
#
_entry.id   AF-A0A2W4KEL0-F1
#
_cell.length_a   1.000
_cell.length_b   1.000
_cell.length_c   1.000
_cell.angle_alpha   90.00
_cell.angle_beta   90.00
_cell.angle_gamma   90.00
#
_symmetry.space_group_name_H-M   'P 1'
#
loop_
_entity.id
_entity.type
_entity.pdbx_description
1 polymer ?
#
loop_
_entity_poly.entity_id
_entity_poly.type
_entity_poly.pdbx_seq_one_letter_code
_entity_poly.pdbx_strand_id
1 'polypeptide(L)'
;MCFKGSQGSRCQSRVKAAVEFARCEGIVPAPESAHTIKVAMDLAVEAREAGRSQVILFNLSGHGHFDLGAYEQYLAGKLQDYTYARKYVEEALKDLPRVPNTP
;
A
#
# COMPACT_ATOMS: atom_id res chain seq x y z
N MET A 1 9.46 -0.63 -3.11
CA MET A 1 10.21 -1.83 -2.68
C MET A 1 9.57 -2.42 -1.43
N CYS A 2 9.07 -3.66 -1.47
CA CYS A 2 8.47 -4.36 -0.33
C CYS A 2 9.44 -5.45 0.14
N PHE A 3 10.16 -5.21 1.24
CA PHE A 3 11.01 -6.21 1.89
C PHE A 3 10.28 -6.80 3.11
N LYS A 4 10.39 -8.13 3.24
CA LYS A 4 9.98 -9.03 4.34
C LYS A 4 8.61 -9.72 4.21
N GLY A 5 8.70 -11.06 4.13
CA GLY A 5 7.68 -12.01 3.72
C GLY A 5 6.61 -12.34 4.77
N SER A 6 5.44 -12.71 4.24
CA SER A 6 4.27 -13.40 4.83
C SER A 6 3.07 -13.05 3.92
N GLN A 7 2.95 -13.79 2.82
CA GLN A 7 2.05 -13.51 1.70
C GLN A 7 0.62 -13.99 2.00
N GLY A 8 -0.40 -13.16 1.75
CA GLY A 8 -1.80 -13.58 1.73
C GLY A 8 -2.86 -12.51 2.02
N SER A 9 -2.55 -11.40 2.71
CA SER A 9 -3.56 -10.43 3.17
C SER A 9 -3.18 -8.95 2.99
N ARG A 10 -2.19 -8.67 2.14
CA ARG A 10 -1.45 -7.41 2.23
C ARG A 10 -1.93 -6.31 1.28
N CYS A 11 -2.53 -6.67 0.13
CA CYS A 11 -3.18 -5.67 -0.72
C CYS A 11 -4.57 -5.31 -0.17
N GLN A 12 -5.28 -6.28 0.43
CA GLN A 12 -6.58 -6.03 1.05
C GLN A 12 -6.53 -5.03 2.21
N SER A 13 -5.52 -5.10 3.08
CA SER A 13 -5.42 -4.20 4.24
C SER A 13 -5.18 -2.73 3.86
N ARG A 14 -4.58 -2.46 2.69
CA ARG A 14 -4.34 -1.10 2.17
C ARG A 14 -5.63 -0.49 1.65
N VAL A 15 -6.36 -1.25 0.84
CA VAL A 15 -7.66 -0.79 0.32
C VAL A 15 -8.66 -0.61 1.46
N LYS A 16 -8.61 -1.45 2.50
CA LYS A 16 -9.40 -1.26 3.73
C LYS A 16 -9.15 0.10 4.38
N ALA A 17 -7.89 0.46 4.60
CA ALA A 17 -7.51 1.75 5.19
C ALA A 17 -7.95 2.92 4.32
N ALA A 18 -7.83 2.79 3.00
CA ALA A 18 -8.33 3.79 2.06
C ALA A 18 -9.85 3.96 2.11
N VAL A 19 -10.62 2.89 2.29
CA VAL A 19 -12.08 2.94 2.47
C VAL A 19 -12.45 3.61 3.79
N GLU A 20 -11.76 3.29 4.88
CA GLU A 20 -11.96 3.94 6.18
C GLU A 20 -11.64 5.43 6.10
N PHE A 21 -10.53 5.82 5.48
CA PHE A 21 -10.18 7.21 5.23
C PHE A 21 -11.23 7.94 4.39
N ALA A 22 -11.71 7.32 3.31
CA ALA A 22 -12.76 7.90 2.48
C ALA A 22 -14.09 8.09 3.22
N ARG A 23 -14.41 7.21 4.18
CA ARG A 23 -15.60 7.34 5.04
C ARG A 23 -15.46 8.47 6.07
N CYS A 24 -14.25 8.73 6.56
CA CYS A 24 -13.99 9.78 7.54
C CYS A 24 -13.85 11.17 6.90
N GLU A 25 -13.05 11.28 5.83
CA GLU A 25 -12.64 12.55 5.23
C GLU A 25 -13.42 12.91 3.96
N GLY A 26 -14.23 11.99 3.42
CA GLY A 26 -15.02 12.19 2.21
C GLY A 26 -14.20 12.20 0.90
N ILE A 27 -12.90 11.90 0.97
CA ILE A 27 -12.00 11.87 -0.20
C ILE A 27 -11.69 10.42 -0.55
N VAL A 28 -11.95 10.01 -1.79
CA VAL A 28 -11.54 8.68 -2.29
C VAL A 28 -10.07 8.76 -2.72
N PRO A 29 -9.12 8.15 -2.00
CA PRO A 29 -7.71 8.20 -2.34
C PRO A 29 -7.38 7.23 -3.49
N ALA A 30 -6.28 7.45 -4.20
CA ALA A 30 -5.76 6.46 -5.15
C ALA A 30 -5.24 5.18 -4.42
N PRO A 31 -5.24 4.01 -5.07
CA PRO A 31 -4.73 2.76 -4.47
C PRO A 31 -3.23 2.83 -4.10
N GLU A 32 -2.43 3.67 -4.77
CA GLU A 32 -1.05 3.95 -4.40
C GLU A 32 -0.98 4.78 -3.11
N SER A 33 -1.84 5.80 -2.98
CA SER A 33 -1.95 6.63 -1.77
C SER A 33 -2.44 5.84 -0.55
N ALA A 34 -3.17 4.74 -0.76
CA ALA A 34 -3.63 3.83 0.29
C ALA A 34 -2.48 3.25 1.14
N HIS A 35 -1.28 3.13 0.58
CA HIS A 35 -0.09 2.75 1.35
C HIS A 35 0.22 3.74 2.45
N THR A 36 0.29 5.02 2.09
CA THR A 36 0.71 6.07 3.00
C THR A 36 -0.37 6.32 4.06
N ILE A 37 -1.65 6.20 3.67
CA ILE A 37 -2.78 6.27 4.59
C ILE A 37 -2.71 5.16 5.63
N LYS A 38 -2.45 3.91 5.22
CA LYS A 38 -2.32 2.79 6.18
C LYS A 38 -1.23 3.05 7.22
N VAL A 39 -0.08 3.55 6.78
CA VAL A 39 1.04 3.87 7.69
C VAL A 39 0.68 5.03 8.62
N ALA A 40 0.04 6.08 8.10
CA ALA A 40 -0.41 7.21 8.91
C ALA A 40 -1.43 6.77 9.99
N MET A 41 -2.36 5.87 9.64
CA MET A 41 -3.32 5.31 10.59
C MET A 41 -2.62 4.47 11.68
N ASP A 42 -1.65 3.63 11.31
CA ASP A 42 -0.90 2.83 12.28
C ASP A 42 -0.13 3.73 13.26
N LEU A 43 0.54 4.76 12.76
CA LEU A 43 1.25 5.74 13.59
C LEU A 43 0.29 6.53 14.50
N ALA A 44 -0.92 6.81 14.04
CA ALA A 44 -1.94 7.48 14.86
C ALA A 44 -2.44 6.57 15.99
N VAL A 45 -2.64 5.27 15.74
CA VAL A 45 -3.01 4.29 16.77
C VAL A 45 -1.88 4.14 17.79
N GLU A 46 -0.63 4.02 17.34
CA GLU A 46 0.54 3.93 18.22
C GLU A 46 0.69 5.18 19.09
N ALA A 47 0.51 6.37 18.50
CA ALA A 47 0.57 7.64 19.25
C ALA A 47 -0.53 7.73 20.31
N ARG A 48 -1.74 7.25 19.99
CA ARG A 48 -2.85 7.15 20.95
C ARG A 48 -2.52 6.20 22.11
N GLU A 49 -1.97 5.02 21.82
CA GLU A 49 -1.60 4.02 22.83
C GLU A 49 -0.45 4.51 23.72
N ALA A 50 0.50 5.24 23.15
CA ALA A 50 1.60 5.87 23.88
C ALA A 50 1.19 7.18 24.60
N GLY A 51 -0.04 7.65 24.45
CA GLY A 51 -0.52 8.90 25.07
C GLY A 51 0.18 10.17 24.58
N ARG A 52 0.78 10.14 23.38
CA ARG A 52 1.54 11.27 22.81
C ARG A 52 0.73 11.98 21.72
N SER A 53 0.70 13.31 21.77
CA SER A 53 0.18 14.12 20.66
C SER A 53 1.22 14.16 19.55
N GLN A 54 0.85 13.71 18.34
CA GLN A 54 1.73 13.69 17.17
C GLN A 54 1.00 14.25 15.96
N VAL A 55 1.68 15.13 15.22
CA VAL A 55 1.23 15.61 13.91
C VAL A 55 1.79 14.70 12.83
N ILE A 56 0.93 14.11 12.01
CA ILE A 56 1.32 13.21 10.92
C ILE A 56 0.95 13.89 9.60
N LEU A 57 1.96 14.25 8.81
CA LEU A 57 1.77 14.74 7.45
C LEU A 57 2.05 13.61 6.48
N PHE A 58 1.13 13.36 5.55
CA PHE A 58 1.34 12.43 4.47
C PHE A 58 0.93 13.03 3.12
N ASN A 59 1.56 12.57 2.05
CA ASN A 59 1.22 13.03 0.71
C ASN A 59 0.08 12.19 0.13
N LEU A 60 -1.02 12.84 -0.20
CA LEU A 60 -2.09 12.26 -1.01
C LEU A 60 -1.79 12.54 -2.49
N SER A 61 -1.07 11.64 -3.15
CA SER A 61 -0.53 11.88 -4.50
C SER A 61 -1.59 11.86 -5.61
N GLY A 62 -2.82 11.40 -5.33
CA GLY A 62 -3.87 11.32 -6.33
C GLY A 62 -5.24 10.91 -5.76
N HIS A 63 -6.30 11.26 -6.48
CA HIS A 63 -7.69 10.91 -6.18
C HIS A 63 -8.13 9.64 -6.93
N GLY A 64 -8.88 8.76 -6.29
CA GLY A 64 -9.31 7.46 -6.83
C GLY A 64 -10.52 7.50 -7.76
N HIS A 65 -10.94 8.66 -8.28
CA HIS A 65 -12.10 8.77 -9.19
C HIS A 65 -11.98 7.91 -10.44
N PHE A 66 -10.77 7.63 -10.93
CA PHE A 66 -10.53 6.75 -12.08
C PHE A 66 -10.25 5.28 -11.69
N ASP A 67 -10.07 5.00 -10.40
CA ASP A 67 -9.73 3.66 -9.86
C ASP A 67 -10.94 2.94 -9.24
N LEU A 68 -12.16 3.36 -9.59
CA LEU A 68 -13.40 2.78 -9.06
C LEU A 68 -13.49 1.27 -9.30
N GLY A 69 -12.90 0.75 -10.39
CA GLY A 69 -12.84 -0.69 -10.64
C GLY A 69 -12.02 -1.48 -9.62
N ALA A 70 -10.94 -0.90 -9.06
CA ALA A 70 -10.15 -1.53 -8.00
C ALA A 70 -10.93 -1.55 -6.67
N TYR A 71 -11.66 -0.47 -6.37
CA TYR A 71 -12.56 -0.41 -5.22
C TYR A 71 -13.73 -1.38 -5.34
N GLU A 72 -14.34 -1.49 -6.51
CA GLU A 72 -15.43 -2.44 -6.78
C GLU A 72 -14.94 -3.89 -6.61
N GLN A 73 -13.76 -4.23 -7.14
CA GLN A 73 -13.18 -5.57 -6.94
C GLN A 73 -12.88 -5.88 -5.48
N TYR A 74 -12.43 -4.88 -4.70
CA TYR A 74 -12.26 -5.04 -3.26
C TYR A 74 -13.59 -5.24 -2.53
N LEU A 75 -14.59 -4.41 -2.81
CA LEU A 75 -15.93 -4.50 -2.21
C LEU A 75 -16.65 -5.79 -2.60
N ALA A 76 -16.44 -6.28 -3.82
CA ALA A 76 -16.96 -7.55 -4.32
C ALA A 76 -16.16 -8.78 -3.82
N GLY A 77 -15.12 -8.58 -3.00
CA GLY A 77 -14.25 -9.65 -2.50
C GLY A 77 -13.41 -10.35 -3.57
N LYS A 78 -13.30 -9.76 -4.76
CA LYS A 78 -12.57 -10.29 -5.93
C LYS A 78 -11.12 -9.82 -6.01
N LEU A 79 -10.67 -8.96 -5.09
CA LEU A 79 -9.29 -8.49 -5.06
C LEU A 79 -8.34 -9.65 -4.75
N GLN A 80 -7.69 -10.16 -5.80
CA GLN A 80 -6.71 -11.23 -5.70
C GLN A 80 -5.32 -10.67 -5.38
N ASP A 81 -4.72 -11.15 -4.29
CA ASP A 81 -3.30 -10.92 -3.99
C ASP A 81 -2.48 -11.73 -5.00
N TYR A 82 -2.07 -11.10 -6.11
CA TYR A 82 -1.20 -11.75 -7.08
C TYR A 82 0.23 -11.84 -6.54
N THR A 83 0.64 -13.06 -6.19
CA THR A 83 2.01 -13.35 -5.75
C THR A 83 2.90 -13.61 -6.97
N TYR A 84 3.82 -12.69 -7.26
CA TYR A 84 4.81 -12.92 -8.30
C TYR A 84 5.81 -14.00 -7.85
N ALA A 85 5.87 -15.12 -8.58
CA ALA A 85 6.75 -16.23 -8.21
C ALA A 85 8.23 -15.81 -8.36
N ARG A 86 9.03 -16.00 -7.31
CA ARG A 86 10.46 -15.62 -7.27
C ARG A 86 11.27 -16.14 -8.46
N LYS A 87 10.92 -17.31 -8.99
CA LYS A 87 11.58 -17.92 -10.15
C LYS A 87 11.70 -16.98 -11.36
N TYR A 88 10.66 -16.19 -11.65
CA TYR A 88 10.65 -15.27 -12.79
C TYR A 88 11.49 -14.02 -12.52
N VAL A 89 11.59 -13.61 -11.24
CA VAL A 89 12.47 -12.51 -10.82
C VAL A 89 13.92 -12.93 -10.97
N GLU A 90 14.26 -14.14 -10.51
CA GLU A 90 15.62 -14.70 -10.61
C GLU A 90 16.04 -14.93 -12.06
N GLU A 91 15.11 -15.31 -12.93
CA GLU A 91 15.34 -15.44 -14.37
C GLU A 91 15.63 -14.10 -15.03
N ALA A 92 14.81 -13.07 -14.79
CA ALA A 92 15.02 -11.73 -15.33
C ALA A 92 16.32 -11.06 -14.80
N LEU A 93 16.75 -11.41 -13.59
CA LEU A 93 17.99 -10.90 -13.00
C LEU A 93 19.26 -11.47 -13.65
N LYS A 94 19.18 -12.57 -14.41
CA LYS A 94 20.35 -13.16 -15.10
C LYS A 94 20.85 -12.31 -16.25
N ASP A 95 19.96 -11.57 -16.90
CA ASP A 95 20.27 -10.78 -18.10
C ASP A 95 20.77 -9.36 -17.78
N LEU A 96 20.87 -8.98 -16.50
CA LEU A 96 21.31 -7.65 -16.12
C LEU A 96 22.84 -7.51 -16.22
N PRO A 97 23.35 -6.44 -16.87
CA PRO A 97 24.78 -6.16 -16.88
C PRO A 97 25.26 -5.83 -15.47
N ARG A 98 26.37 -6.43 -15.04
CA ARG A 98 27.01 -6.09 -13.75
C ARG A 98 27.64 -4.71 -13.86
N VAL A 99 26.98 -3.72 -13.27
CA VAL A 99 27.59 -2.40 -13.06
C VAL A 99 28.57 -2.47 -11.87
N PRO A 100 29.79 -1.93 -12.00
CA PRO A 100 30.68 -1.80 -10.86
C PRO A 100 30.08 -0.82 -9.84
N ASN A 101 30.16 -1.14 -8.55
CA ASN A 101 29.82 -0.21 -7.49
C ASN A 101 30.89 0.89 -7.47
N THR A 102 30.56 2.04 -8.05
CA THR A 102 31.33 3.27 -7.86
C THR A 102 31.03 3.81 -6.45
N PRO A 103 32.06 4.19 -5.66
CA PRO A 103 31.88 4.71 -4.30
C PRO A 103 31.16 6.06 -4.26
#